data_AF-A0ABD6ER02-F1
#
_entry.id   AF-A0ABD6ER02-F1
#
_cell.length_a   1.000
_cell.length_b   1.000
_cell.length_c   1.000
_cell.angle_alpha   90.00
_cell.angle_beta   90.00
_cell.angle_gamma   90.00
#
_symmetry.space_group_name_H-M   'P 1'
#
loop_
_entity.id
_entity.type
_entity.pdbx_description
1 polymer ?
#
loop_
_entity_poly.entity_id
_entity_poly.type
_entity_poly.pdbx_seq_one_letter_code
_entity_poly.pdbx_strand_id
1 'polypeptide(L)'
;MGEEALNEEILVDESEVNQSEVEADANVVSKDKTAQESVDIGVKSSTESDNLPSRQKNILERLSSIRSNKQRIIDALRKMKENLKDGDEIDKDLMKKMIESYDGLSKQEEEYMLVASQIVAIRETAADDVKNDVGSAGDESVEVNNVGDRFGTNEKTETSGNSVKTVAASGNLKELVHDIEEFTQLRNEAVVASVMNEKLLETLQLHKSKRAALDEIHKKEAASQRGAASEALKQVELARDKVAEEQEQIQRKLRTLERLRQEALRRGIKIGPGSASEPDIIIDPKP
;
A
#
# COMPACT_ATOMS: atom_id res chain seq x y z
N MET A 1 -63.35 -10.00 -13.57
CA MET A 1 -63.39 -8.72 -14.29
C MET A 1 -62.37 -7.85 -13.59
N GLY A 2 -61.20 -7.51 -14.12
CA GLY A 2 -60.72 -7.46 -15.48
C GLY A 2 -59.83 -6.22 -15.49
N GLU A 3 -58.55 -6.39 -15.17
CA GLU A 3 -57.56 -5.31 -15.27
C GLU A 3 -56.48 -5.78 -16.23
N GLU A 4 -56.49 -5.12 -17.38
CA GLU A 4 -55.59 -5.25 -18.50
C GLU A 4 -54.23 -4.67 -18.12
N ALA A 5 -53.18 -5.48 -18.22
CA ALA A 5 -51.80 -5.00 -18.31
C ALA A 5 -51.24 -5.46 -19.66
N LEU A 6 -51.48 -4.64 -20.68
CA LEU A 6 -50.72 -4.63 -21.91
C LEU A 6 -49.44 -3.82 -21.65
N ASN A 7 -48.28 -4.40 -21.97
CA ASN A 7 -47.17 -3.65 -22.57
C ASN A 7 -46.20 -4.63 -23.24
N GLU A 8 -46.42 -4.75 -24.54
CA GLU A 8 -45.51 -5.16 -25.63
C GLU A 8 -44.16 -4.43 -25.49
N GLU A 9 -43.04 -5.15 -25.56
CA GLU A 9 -42.28 -5.42 -26.81
C GLU A 9 -41.81 -4.13 -27.49
N ILE A 10 -40.55 -3.74 -27.25
CA ILE A 10 -39.82 -2.84 -28.14
C ILE A 10 -38.50 -3.50 -28.54
N LEU A 11 -38.55 -3.94 -29.78
CA LEU A 11 -37.55 -4.21 -30.79
C LEU A 11 -36.17 -3.55 -30.62
N VAL A 12 -35.18 -4.37 -30.93
CA VAL A 12 -33.83 -4.05 -31.41
C VAL A 12 -33.91 -3.26 -32.71
N ASP A 13 -33.07 -2.24 -32.88
CA ASP A 13 -32.67 -1.75 -34.20
C ASP A 13 -31.15 -1.59 -34.26
N GLU A 14 -30.52 -2.51 -35.01
CA GLU A 14 -29.14 -2.46 -35.48
C GLU A 14 -29.14 -1.96 -36.93
N SER A 15 -28.70 -0.73 -37.15
CA SER A 15 -28.09 -0.25 -38.40
C SER A 15 -27.47 1.11 -38.06
N GLU A 16 -26.22 1.43 -38.40
CA GLU A 16 -25.78 1.60 -39.78
C GLU A 16 -24.25 1.44 -39.94
N VAL A 17 -23.93 0.81 -41.05
CA VAL A 17 -22.67 0.72 -41.75
C VAL A 17 -22.19 2.12 -42.16
N ASN A 18 -20.90 2.42 -42.00
CA ASN A 18 -20.18 3.28 -42.94
C ASN A 18 -18.70 2.88 -42.99
N GLN A 19 -18.38 2.09 -44.02
CA GLN A 19 -17.04 1.98 -44.58
C GLN A 19 -16.96 2.95 -45.77
N SER A 20 -15.97 3.83 -45.74
CA SER A 20 -15.33 4.33 -46.95
C SER A 20 -13.87 4.67 -46.65
N GLU A 21 -12.98 3.83 -47.17
CA GLU A 21 -11.60 4.17 -47.49
C GLU A 21 -11.57 5.33 -48.51
N VAL A 22 -10.50 6.13 -48.49
CA VAL A 22 -9.57 6.30 -49.62
C VAL A 22 -8.36 7.13 -49.14
N GLU A 23 -7.20 6.64 -49.57
CA GLU A 23 -5.81 7.04 -49.33
C GLU A 23 -5.46 8.47 -49.80
N ALA A 24 -4.45 9.09 -49.19
CA ALA A 24 -3.17 9.39 -49.86
C ALA A 24 -2.28 10.38 -49.07
N ASP A 25 -0.98 10.13 -49.22
CA ASP A 25 0.16 11.05 -49.17
C ASP A 25 0.88 11.35 -47.84
N ALA A 26 2.06 10.74 -47.79
CA ALA A 26 3.20 11.04 -46.94
C ALA A 26 3.64 12.51 -47.03
N ASN A 27 3.90 13.13 -45.87
CA ASN A 27 5.04 14.02 -45.74
C ASN A 27 5.55 14.09 -44.30
N VAL A 28 6.72 13.48 -44.10
CA VAL A 28 7.54 13.54 -42.89
C VAL A 28 8.36 14.82 -42.94
N VAL A 29 8.07 15.83 -42.11
CA VAL A 29 9.09 16.78 -41.61
C VAL A 29 8.72 17.24 -40.21
N SER A 30 9.41 16.65 -39.24
CA SER A 30 9.47 17.07 -37.84
C SER A 30 10.22 18.39 -37.70
N LYS A 31 9.56 19.46 -37.24
CA LYS A 31 10.18 20.56 -36.50
C LYS A 31 9.16 21.18 -35.57
N ASP A 32 9.20 20.80 -34.30
CA ASP A 32 8.90 21.75 -33.23
C ASP A 32 9.86 21.55 -32.07
N LYS A 33 10.70 22.57 -31.90
CA LYS A 33 11.60 22.79 -30.78
C LYS A 33 10.74 23.19 -29.59
N THR A 34 10.55 22.28 -28.64
CA THR A 34 10.18 22.66 -27.28
C THR A 34 11.42 22.64 -26.41
N ALA A 35 11.63 23.78 -25.75
CA ALA A 35 12.76 24.07 -24.90
C ALA A 35 12.85 23.06 -23.75
N GLN A 36 14.04 22.47 -23.60
CA GLN A 36 14.47 21.93 -22.33
C GLN A 36 14.74 23.11 -21.40
N GLU A 37 13.71 23.52 -20.66
CA GLU A 37 13.88 24.33 -19.46
C GLU A 37 14.15 23.34 -18.31
N SER A 38 15.43 23.16 -18.03
CA SER A 38 15.92 22.54 -16.81
C SER A 38 15.51 23.40 -15.61
N VAL A 39 14.30 23.16 -15.09
CA VAL A 39 13.93 23.67 -13.78
C VAL A 39 14.57 22.72 -12.76
N ASP A 40 15.76 23.12 -12.34
CA ASP A 40 16.43 22.69 -11.13
C ASP A 40 15.55 23.08 -9.92
N ILE A 41 14.46 22.34 -9.70
CA ILE A 41 13.74 22.40 -8.44
C ILE A 41 14.62 21.63 -7.47
N GLY A 42 15.43 22.41 -6.75
CA GLY A 42 16.18 21.96 -5.61
C GLY A 42 15.28 21.16 -4.68
N VAL A 43 15.33 19.84 -4.87
CA VAL A 43 15.10 18.87 -3.82
C VAL A 43 16.18 19.20 -2.80
N LYS A 44 15.86 20.14 -1.90
CA LYS A 44 16.32 20.07 -0.52
C LYS A 44 15.75 18.76 0.00
N SER A 45 16.39 17.67 -0.39
CA SER A 45 16.39 16.45 0.36
C SER A 45 16.72 16.91 1.77
N SER A 46 15.80 16.67 2.68
CA SER A 46 16.08 16.67 4.10
C SER A 46 17.12 15.59 4.35
N THR A 47 18.37 15.89 3.99
CA THR A 47 19.53 15.22 4.53
C THR A 47 19.52 15.53 6.01
N GLU A 48 19.03 14.60 6.82
CA GLU A 48 19.75 14.11 8.00
C GLU A 48 18.90 13.06 8.73
N SER A 49 19.06 11.82 8.27
CA SER A 49 18.87 10.60 9.04
C SER A 49 17.49 10.38 9.66
N ASP A 50 16.61 9.73 8.90
CA ASP A 50 15.53 8.88 9.43
C ASP A 50 16.14 7.61 10.08
N ASN A 51 17.15 7.81 10.93
CA ASN A 51 17.89 6.77 11.62
C ASN A 51 17.12 6.47 12.90
N LEU A 52 16.32 5.40 12.89
CA LEU A 52 15.55 4.92 14.05
C LEU A 52 16.41 4.88 15.34
N PRO A 53 17.68 4.42 15.30
CA PRO A 53 18.66 4.60 16.39
C PRO A 53 18.87 6.05 16.88
N SER A 54 19.15 7.00 16.00
CA SER A 54 19.34 8.41 16.38
C SER A 54 18.08 9.00 17.00
N ARG A 55 16.91 8.69 16.42
CA ARG A 55 15.61 9.11 16.95
C ARG A 55 15.34 8.52 18.33
N GLN A 56 15.64 7.24 18.54
CA GLN A 56 15.53 6.60 19.85
C GLN A 56 16.45 7.26 20.89
N LYS A 57 17.70 7.55 20.52
CA LYS A 57 18.65 8.24 21.41
C LYS A 57 18.12 9.61 21.83
N ASN A 58 17.61 10.39 20.88
CA ASN A 58 17.03 11.70 21.15
C ASN A 58 15.80 11.61 22.08
N ILE A 59 14.92 10.64 21.85
CA ILE A 59 13.75 10.40 22.72
C ILE A 59 14.18 10.03 24.14
N LEU A 60 15.18 9.17 24.30
CA LEU A 60 15.69 8.77 25.62
C LEU A 60 16.37 9.94 26.34
N GLU A 61 17.12 10.78 25.63
CA GLU A 61 17.73 12.00 26.18
C GLU A 61 16.66 12.99 26.64
N ARG A 62 15.59 13.14 25.85
CA ARG A 62 14.46 13.99 26.21
C ARG A 62 13.69 13.45 27.42
N LEU A 63 13.48 12.13 27.50
CA LEU A 63 12.90 11.47 28.68
C LEU A 63 13.74 11.68 29.93
N SER A 64 15.07 11.53 29.83
CA SER A 64 15.98 11.81 30.94
C SER A 64 15.88 13.26 31.40
N SER A 65 15.79 14.21 30.45
CA SER A 65 15.60 15.63 30.73
C SER A 65 14.27 15.92 31.43
N ILE A 66 13.17 15.30 30.97
CA ILE A 66 11.84 15.44 31.60
C ILE A 66 11.86 14.90 33.02
N ARG A 67 12.44 13.72 33.26
CA ARG A 67 12.59 13.13 34.59
C ARG A 67 13.43 14.00 35.52
N SER A 68 14.54 14.53 35.03
CA SER A 68 15.38 15.47 35.77
C SER A 68 14.61 16.74 36.15
N ASN A 69 13.83 17.30 35.22
CA ASN A 69 12.99 18.47 35.50
C ASN A 69 11.86 18.17 36.51
N LYS A 70 11.19 17.01 36.40
CA LYS A 70 10.22 16.54 37.39
C LYS A 70 10.85 16.42 38.77
N GLN A 71 12.06 15.86 38.86
CA GLN A 71 12.79 15.77 40.12
C GLN A 71 13.15 17.15 40.68
N ARG A 72 13.60 18.09 39.83
CA ARG A 72 13.86 19.49 40.23
C ARG A 72 12.61 20.17 40.80
N ILE A 73 11.44 19.94 40.20
CA ILE A 73 10.16 20.46 40.70
C ILE A 73 9.84 19.86 42.08
N ILE A 74 9.98 18.54 42.24
CA ILE A 74 9.78 17.88 43.54
C ILE A 74 10.75 18.43 44.59
N ASP A 75 12.03 18.59 44.25
CA ASP A 75 13.05 19.09 45.15
C ASP A 75 12.78 20.54 45.56
N ALA A 76 12.32 21.38 44.62
CA ALA A 76 11.93 22.76 44.90
C ALA A 76 10.65 22.84 45.75
N LEU A 77 9.65 21.99 45.49
CA LEU A 77 8.47 21.85 46.35
C LEU A 77 8.86 21.40 47.77
N ARG A 78 9.81 20.47 47.89
CA ARG A 78 10.33 20.01 49.19
C ARG A 78 11.09 21.11 49.92
N LYS A 79 11.94 21.86 49.21
CA LYS A 79 12.67 23.02 49.77
C LYS A 79 11.72 24.13 50.22
N MET A 80 10.68 24.44 49.43
CA MET A 80 9.67 25.41 49.85
C MET A 80 8.94 24.94 51.10
N LYS A 81 8.62 23.64 51.20
CA LYS A 81 8.04 23.04 52.41
C LYS A 81 8.97 23.14 53.63
N GLU A 82 10.27 22.93 53.45
CA GLU A 82 11.27 22.93 54.52
C GLU A 82 11.68 24.34 54.98
N ASN A 83 11.64 25.32 54.08
CA ASN A 83 11.97 26.72 54.36
C ASN A 83 10.82 27.50 55.02
N LEU A 84 9.65 26.89 55.21
CA LEU A 84 8.57 27.46 56.00
C LEU A 84 8.97 27.48 57.49
N LYS A 85 9.45 28.63 57.94
CA LYS A 85 9.47 28.94 59.37
C LYS A 85 8.03 29.19 59.82
N ASP A 86 7.73 28.84 61.06
CA ASP A 86 6.41 29.02 61.67
C ASP A 86 5.97 30.50 61.55
N GLY A 87 5.13 30.81 60.55
CA GLY A 87 4.58 32.15 60.32
C GLY A 87 4.72 32.72 58.89
N ASP A 88 5.55 32.13 58.02
CA ASP A 88 5.66 32.60 56.62
C ASP A 88 4.47 32.08 55.78
N GLU A 89 3.84 32.96 55.01
CA GLU A 89 2.77 32.56 54.09
C GLU A 89 3.35 31.73 52.94
N ILE A 90 2.85 30.51 52.80
CA ILE A 90 3.12 29.67 51.63
C ILE A 90 2.61 30.41 50.40
N ASP A 91 3.47 30.66 49.41
CA ASP A 91 3.04 31.04 48.07
C ASP A 91 2.30 29.86 47.42
N LYS A 92 1.01 29.72 47.77
CA LYS A 92 0.11 28.65 47.31
C LYS A 92 -0.01 28.66 45.79
N ASP A 93 0.05 29.84 45.18
CA ASP A 93 -0.02 30.00 43.72
C ASP A 93 1.23 29.47 43.03
N LEU A 94 2.42 29.72 43.58
CA LEU A 94 3.66 29.15 43.07
C LEU A 94 3.67 27.63 43.22
N MET A 95 3.25 27.12 44.38
CA MET A 95 3.13 25.68 44.64
C MET A 95 2.15 25.02 43.65
N LYS A 96 0.99 25.64 43.42
CA LYS A 96 -0.01 25.18 42.44
C LYS A 96 0.58 25.14 41.03
N LYS A 97 1.25 26.19 40.59
CA LYS A 97 1.91 26.25 39.27
C LYS A 97 3.00 25.20 39.11
N MET A 98 3.75 24.91 40.18
CA MET A 98 4.76 23.85 40.17
C MET A 98 4.14 22.46 40.09
N ILE A 99 3.02 22.21 40.77
CA ILE A 99 2.26 20.96 40.65
C ILE A 99 1.68 20.81 39.24
N GLU A 100 1.06 21.86 38.69
CA GLU A 100 0.54 21.86 37.31
C GLU A 100 1.67 21.60 36.30
N SER A 101 2.85 22.19 36.50
CA SER A 101 4.02 21.92 35.67
C SER A 101 4.51 20.48 35.80
N TYR A 102 4.49 19.89 37.00
CA TYR A 102 4.82 18.48 37.22
C TYR A 102 3.84 17.54 36.50
N ASP A 103 2.55 17.83 36.58
CA ASP A 103 1.50 17.05 35.91
C ASP A 103 1.62 17.16 34.40
N GLY A 104 1.92 18.36 33.88
CA GLY A 104 2.20 18.59 32.46
C GLY A 104 3.43 17.80 31.97
N LEU A 105 4.54 17.84 32.72
CA LEU A 105 5.73 17.04 32.41
C LEU A 105 5.45 15.53 32.52
N SER A 106 4.56 15.11 33.42
CA SER A 106 4.18 13.70 33.56
C SER A 106 3.40 13.18 32.35
N LYS A 107 2.48 13.97 31.81
CA LYS A 107 1.78 13.65 30.55
C LYS A 107 2.77 13.57 29.38
N GLN A 108 3.69 14.54 29.30
CA GLN A 108 4.72 14.54 28.26
C GLN A 108 5.64 13.31 28.37
N GLU A 109 6.00 12.89 29.59
CA GLU A 109 6.79 11.68 29.82
C GLU A 109 6.06 10.43 29.30
N GLU A 110 4.75 10.31 29.55
CA GLU A 110 3.92 9.20 29.07
C GLU A 110 3.88 9.14 27.54
N GLU A 111 3.73 10.28 26.87
CA GLU A 111 3.77 10.39 25.41
C GLU A 111 5.12 9.93 24.83
N TYR A 112 6.24 10.42 25.38
CA TYR A 112 7.56 9.98 24.92
C TYR A 112 7.84 8.50 25.22
N MET A 113 7.32 7.97 26.33
CA MET A 113 7.39 6.55 26.66
C MET A 113 6.63 5.69 25.64
N LEU A 114 5.47 6.16 25.18
CA LEU A 114 4.69 5.50 24.12
C LEU A 114 5.45 5.48 22.79
N VAL A 115 6.07 6.60 22.40
CA VAL A 115 6.88 6.63 21.17
C VAL A 115 8.10 5.71 21.30
N ALA A 116 8.75 5.67 22.46
CA ALA A 116 9.88 4.77 22.71
C ALA A 116 9.46 3.30 22.60
N SER A 117 8.31 2.91 23.16
CA SER A 117 7.80 1.53 23.08
C SER A 117 7.42 1.14 21.66
N GLN A 118 6.81 2.06 20.89
CA GLN A 118 6.52 1.84 19.46
C GLN A 118 7.79 1.58 18.65
N ILE A 119 8.87 2.33 18.90
CA ILE A 119 10.16 2.10 18.21
C ILE A 119 10.72 0.71 18.54
N VAL A 120 10.59 0.28 19.80
CA VAL A 120 11.02 -1.07 20.21
C VAL A 120 10.17 -2.14 19.52
N ALA A 121 8.85 -1.98 19.47
CA ALA A 121 7.95 -2.91 18.78
C ALA A 121 8.27 -3.02 17.28
N ILE A 122 8.53 -1.89 16.60
CA ILE A 122 8.96 -1.89 15.20
C ILE A 122 10.27 -2.67 15.02
N ARG A 123 11.22 -2.54 15.94
CA ARG A 123 12.48 -3.29 15.88
C ARG A 123 12.30 -4.78 16.14
N GLU A 124 11.40 -5.16 17.03
CA GLU A 124 11.08 -6.56 17.31
C GLU A 124 10.44 -7.20 16.09
N THR A 125 9.43 -6.55 15.49
CA THR A 125 8.81 -7.01 14.24
C THR A 125 9.81 -7.08 13.09
N ALA A 126 10.66 -6.06 12.93
CA ALA A 126 11.71 -6.08 11.90
C ALA A 126 12.76 -7.18 12.13
N ALA A 127 13.12 -7.45 13.40
CA ALA A 127 14.04 -8.53 13.74
C ALA A 127 13.41 -9.90 13.50
N ASP A 128 12.13 -10.07 13.81
CA ASP A 128 11.37 -11.28 13.54
C ASP A 128 11.21 -11.52 12.03
N ASP A 129 10.92 -10.49 11.25
CA ASP A 129 10.84 -10.58 9.77
C ASP A 129 12.19 -11.01 9.17
N VAL A 130 13.30 -10.39 9.60
CA VAL A 130 14.65 -10.80 9.16
C VAL A 130 14.95 -12.23 9.56
N LYS A 131 14.59 -12.64 10.78
CA LYS A 131 14.79 -14.02 11.25
C LYS A 131 13.95 -15.02 10.45
N ASN A 132 12.72 -14.67 10.10
CA ASN A 132 11.84 -15.51 9.29
C ASN A 132 12.33 -15.61 7.84
N ASP A 133 12.84 -14.52 7.26
CA ASP A 133 13.42 -14.51 5.91
C ASP A 133 14.73 -15.33 5.86
N VAL A 134 15.63 -15.16 6.84
CA VAL A 134 16.87 -15.94 6.96
C VAL A 134 16.60 -17.40 7.32
N GLY A 135 15.58 -17.68 8.13
CA GLY A 135 15.15 -19.05 8.45
C GLY A 135 14.49 -19.79 7.29
N SER A 136 13.90 -19.07 6.32
CA SER A 136 13.31 -19.62 5.09
C SER A 136 14.35 -19.80 3.98
N ALA A 137 15.46 -19.06 4.02
CA ALA A 137 16.51 -19.08 3.01
C ALA A 137 17.90 -19.40 3.63
N GLY A 138 18.19 -20.69 3.80
CA GLY A 138 19.56 -21.20 3.71
C GLY A 138 20.44 -21.07 4.96
N ASP A 139 20.81 -22.23 5.47
CA ASP A 139 22.02 -22.51 6.25
C ASP A 139 23.27 -21.98 5.56
N GLU A 140 23.67 -20.73 5.82
CA GLU A 140 25.03 -20.24 5.54
C GLU A 140 25.50 -19.29 6.65
N SER A 141 26.30 -19.86 7.55
CA SER A 141 27.07 -19.17 8.58
C SER A 141 28.03 -18.15 7.97
N VAL A 142 27.87 -16.86 8.29
CA VAL A 142 28.92 -15.85 8.12
C VAL A 142 29.13 -15.12 9.44
N GLU A 143 30.18 -15.51 10.14
CA GLU A 143 30.76 -14.79 11.27
C GLU A 143 31.34 -13.45 10.78
N VAL A 144 30.92 -12.32 11.35
CA VAL A 144 31.67 -11.05 11.25
C VAL A 144 31.76 -10.36 12.62
N ASN A 145 32.89 -10.64 13.25
CA ASN A 145 33.72 -9.86 14.18
C ASN A 145 33.24 -8.50 14.73
N ASN A 146 33.29 -8.45 16.07
CA ASN A 146 33.27 -7.28 16.95
C ASN A 146 34.33 -6.21 16.61
N VAL A 147 33.88 -4.96 16.48
CA VAL A 147 34.65 -3.73 16.72
C VAL A 147 33.68 -2.82 17.47
N GLY A 148 33.88 -2.37 18.70
CA GLY A 148 35.11 -1.85 19.30
C GLY A 148 34.80 -0.45 19.82
N ASP A 149 34.19 -0.42 20.99
CA ASP A 149 33.99 0.67 21.96
C ASP A 149 34.92 1.89 21.86
N ARG A 150 34.35 3.12 21.84
CA ARG A 150 34.97 4.36 22.32
C ARG A 150 33.91 5.37 22.79
N PHE A 151 33.40 5.20 24.01
CA PHE A 151 32.79 6.28 24.79
C PHE A 151 33.89 7.19 25.37
N GLY A 152 33.91 8.45 24.94
CA GLY A 152 34.74 9.51 25.53
C GLY A 152 33.90 10.41 26.42
N THR A 153 33.91 10.14 27.72
CA THR A 153 33.44 11.02 28.79
C THR A 153 34.35 12.24 28.92
N ASN A 154 33.79 13.45 28.97
CA ASN A 154 34.46 14.59 29.58
C ASN A 154 33.44 15.50 30.27
N GLU A 155 33.14 15.15 31.52
CA GLU A 155 32.56 16.08 32.48
C GLU A 155 33.65 17.08 32.91
N LYS A 156 33.38 18.37 32.74
CA LYS A 156 34.03 19.41 33.53
C LYS A 156 32.97 20.27 34.18
N THR A 157 32.77 19.98 35.46
CA THR A 157 32.17 20.84 36.46
C THR A 157 33.03 22.09 36.66
N GLU A 158 32.43 23.28 36.52
CA GLU A 158 32.91 24.47 37.21
C GLU A 158 31.74 25.18 37.89
N THR A 159 31.84 25.22 39.21
CA THR A 159 31.02 25.97 40.15
C THR A 159 31.36 27.46 40.14
N SER A 160 30.37 28.25 40.58
CA SER A 160 30.52 29.53 41.32
C SER A 160 30.31 30.81 40.51
N GLY A 161 29.34 31.60 40.97
CA GLY A 161 29.10 32.95 40.47
C GLY A 161 27.74 33.52 40.88
N ASN A 162 27.44 33.53 42.17
CA ASN A 162 26.30 34.27 42.71
C ASN A 162 26.51 35.78 42.45
N SER A 163 25.76 36.34 41.50
CA SER A 163 25.68 37.78 41.25
C SER A 163 24.21 38.19 41.26
N VAL A 164 23.73 38.53 42.44
CA VAL A 164 22.50 39.30 42.62
C VAL A 164 22.65 40.61 41.83
N LYS A 165 21.96 40.70 40.68
CA LYS A 165 21.71 41.96 40.00
C LYS A 165 20.28 42.40 40.29
N THR A 166 20.16 43.33 41.22
CA THR A 166 18.97 44.14 41.40
C THR A 166 18.91 45.21 40.30
N VAL A 167 17.70 45.39 39.75
CA VAL A 167 17.16 46.52 38.98
C VAL A 167 17.52 46.61 37.48
N ALA A 168 16.58 46.17 36.64
CA ALA A 168 16.25 46.80 35.35
C ALA A 168 14.85 46.38 34.87
N ALA A 169 13.78 46.91 35.50
CA ALA A 169 12.39 46.59 35.14
C ALA A 169 11.93 47.11 33.74
N SER A 170 12.79 47.80 33.00
CA SER A 170 12.47 48.41 31.69
C SER A 170 12.95 47.60 30.48
N GLY A 171 14.03 46.80 30.63
CA GLY A 171 14.51 45.90 29.57
C GLY A 171 13.60 44.68 29.38
N ASN A 172 13.11 44.13 30.49
CA ASN A 172 12.30 42.92 30.50
C ASN A 172 10.96 43.06 29.76
N LEU A 173 10.41 44.27 29.62
CA LEU A 173 9.12 44.46 28.95
C LEU A 173 9.25 44.36 27.42
N LYS A 174 10.36 44.86 26.85
CA LYS A 174 10.62 44.74 25.41
C LYS A 174 10.94 43.30 25.02
N GLU A 175 11.70 42.61 25.86
CA GLU A 175 11.99 41.18 25.71
C GLU A 175 10.71 40.35 25.80
N LEU A 176 9.84 40.61 26.78
CA LEU A 176 8.54 39.94 26.89
C LEU A 176 7.63 40.20 25.67
N VAL A 177 7.62 41.43 25.13
CA VAL A 177 6.84 41.75 23.93
C VAL A 177 7.37 41.02 22.70
N HIS A 178 8.69 40.94 22.55
CA HIS A 178 9.34 40.16 21.50
C HIS A 178 9.04 38.66 21.64
N ASP A 179 9.12 38.11 22.85
CA ASP A 179 8.76 36.72 23.14
C ASP A 179 7.29 36.43 22.84
N ILE A 180 6.39 37.38 23.10
CA ILE A 180 4.97 37.27 22.75
C ILE A 180 4.79 37.28 21.22
N GLU A 181 5.51 38.14 20.49
CA GLU A 181 5.49 38.15 19.03
C GLU A 181 6.00 36.84 18.44
N GLU A 182 7.15 36.33 18.91
CA GLU A 182 7.67 35.02 18.51
C GLU A 182 6.69 33.90 18.84
N PHE A 183 6.08 33.91 20.03
CA PHE A 183 5.07 32.92 20.41
C PHE A 183 3.83 32.99 19.51
N THR A 184 3.42 34.19 19.08
CA THR A 184 2.30 34.33 18.14
C THR A 184 2.64 33.78 16.75
N GLN A 185 3.89 33.97 16.29
CA GLN A 185 4.37 33.41 15.03
C GLN A 185 4.45 31.88 15.11
N LEU A 186 5.05 31.33 16.17
CA LEU A 186 5.12 29.90 16.42
C LEU A 186 3.72 29.27 16.56
N ARG A 187 2.77 29.97 17.18
CA ARG A 187 1.37 29.52 17.24
C ARG A 187 0.74 29.47 15.85
N ASN A 188 0.93 30.51 15.04
CA ASN A 188 0.39 30.55 13.68
C ASN A 188 1.02 29.45 12.81
N GLU A 189 2.33 29.24 12.92
CA GLU A 189 3.04 28.16 12.25
C GLU A 189 2.54 26.79 12.70
N ALA A 190 2.32 26.59 14.00
CA ALA A 190 1.75 25.36 14.55
C ALA A 190 0.32 25.10 14.03
N VAL A 191 -0.51 26.15 13.90
CA VAL A 191 -1.85 26.02 13.30
C VAL A 191 -1.76 25.63 11.83
N VAL A 192 -0.88 26.27 11.05
CA VAL A 192 -0.66 25.92 9.64
C VAL A 192 -0.14 24.50 9.49
N ALA A 193 0.82 24.09 10.32
CA ALA A 193 1.35 22.73 10.35
C ALA A 193 0.27 21.71 10.74
N SER A 194 -0.61 22.03 11.69
CA SER A 194 -1.75 21.18 12.07
C SER A 194 -2.71 20.98 10.90
N VAL A 195 -3.09 22.06 10.20
CA VAL A 195 -3.97 21.99 9.01
C VAL A 195 -3.30 21.19 7.89
N MET A 196 -2.00 21.36 7.69
CA MET A 196 -1.25 20.59 6.69
C MET A 196 -1.19 19.11 7.05
N ASN A 197 -0.95 18.77 8.31
CA ASN A 197 -0.95 17.39 8.79
C ASN A 197 -2.32 16.73 8.63
N GLU A 198 -3.41 17.45 8.90
CA GLU A 198 -4.77 16.96 8.69
C GLU A 198 -5.04 16.65 7.21
N LYS A 199 -4.65 17.56 6.30
CA LYS A 199 -4.75 17.31 4.84
C LYS A 199 -3.89 16.13 4.39
N LEU A 200 -2.70 15.96 4.96
CA LEU A 200 -1.85 14.81 4.66
C LEU A 200 -2.50 13.50 5.13
N LEU A 201 -3.11 13.49 6.32
CA LEU A 201 -3.86 12.33 6.81
C LEU A 201 -5.07 12.03 5.92
N GLU A 202 -5.82 13.05 5.50
CA GLU A 202 -6.96 12.91 4.59
C GLU A 202 -6.53 12.32 3.25
N THR A 203 -5.46 12.84 2.64
CA THR A 203 -4.93 12.31 1.37
C THR A 203 -4.42 10.88 1.52
N LEU A 204 -3.78 10.53 2.63
CA LEU A 204 -3.38 9.15 2.93
C LEU A 204 -4.59 8.22 3.08
N GLN A 205 -5.63 8.66 3.76
CA GLN A 205 -6.86 7.88 3.91
C GLN A 205 -7.57 7.69 2.57
N LEU A 206 -7.61 8.72 1.73
CA LEU A 206 -8.12 8.64 0.35
C LEU A 206 -7.30 7.68 -0.52
N HIS A 207 -5.98 7.70 -0.41
CA HIS A 207 -5.12 6.75 -1.12
C HIS A 207 -5.35 5.31 -0.68
N LYS A 208 -5.54 5.08 0.64
CA LYS A 208 -5.88 3.76 1.17
C LYS A 208 -7.23 3.27 0.64
N SER A 209 -8.26 4.12 0.62
CA SER A 209 -9.58 3.73 0.09
C SER A 209 -9.55 3.48 -1.41
N LYS A 210 -8.84 4.32 -2.19
CA LYS A 210 -8.64 4.12 -3.63
C LYS A 210 -7.92 2.81 -3.93
N ARG A 211 -6.88 2.48 -3.16
CA ARG A 211 -6.15 1.21 -3.29
C ARG A 211 -7.07 0.01 -3.01
N ALA A 212 -7.85 0.06 -1.93
CA ALA A 212 -8.81 -1.00 -1.62
C ALA A 212 -9.85 -1.19 -2.72
N ALA A 213 -10.37 -0.10 -3.31
CA ALA A 213 -11.32 -0.17 -4.42
C ALA A 213 -10.69 -0.79 -5.68
N LEU A 214 -9.45 -0.43 -6.01
CA LEU A 214 -8.72 -1.05 -7.12
C LEU A 214 -8.48 -2.54 -6.89
N ASP A 215 -8.08 -2.93 -5.68
CA ASP A 215 -7.87 -4.34 -5.32
C ASP A 215 -9.18 -5.14 -5.44
N GLU A 216 -10.33 -4.57 -5.09
CA GLU A 216 -11.63 -5.19 -5.30
C GLU A 216 -11.99 -5.35 -6.79
N ILE A 217 -11.70 -4.33 -7.62
CA ILE A 217 -11.91 -4.39 -9.07
C ILE A 217 -11.07 -5.51 -9.66
N HIS A 218 -9.77 -5.57 -9.33
CA HIS A 218 -8.87 -6.62 -9.80
C HIS A 218 -9.32 -8.01 -9.36
N LYS A 219 -9.81 -8.17 -8.12
CA LYS A 219 -10.37 -9.45 -7.66
C LYS A 219 -11.62 -9.85 -8.43
N LYS A 220 -12.55 -8.93 -8.68
CA LYS A 220 -13.76 -9.18 -9.46
C LYS A 220 -13.44 -9.54 -10.91
N GLU A 221 -12.49 -8.82 -11.52
CA GLU A 221 -12.02 -9.08 -12.88
C GLU A 221 -11.36 -10.47 -12.97
N ALA A 222 -10.43 -10.78 -12.06
CA ALA A 222 -9.78 -12.09 -12.01
C ALA A 222 -10.80 -13.23 -11.79
N ALA A 223 -11.80 -13.02 -10.94
CA ALA A 223 -12.88 -14.00 -10.73
C ALA A 223 -13.74 -14.19 -11.99
N SER A 224 -14.08 -13.12 -12.69
CA SER A 224 -14.85 -13.16 -13.94
C SER A 224 -14.06 -13.85 -15.06
N GLN A 225 -12.79 -13.48 -15.25
CA GLN A 225 -11.90 -14.12 -16.22
C GLN A 225 -11.71 -15.61 -15.90
N ARG A 226 -11.54 -15.97 -14.63
CA ARG A 226 -11.47 -17.38 -14.20
C ARG A 226 -12.78 -18.13 -14.47
N GLY A 227 -13.93 -17.49 -14.27
CA GLY A 227 -15.25 -18.02 -14.61
C GLY A 227 -15.36 -18.33 -16.10
N ALA A 228 -15.10 -17.33 -16.95
CA ALA A 228 -15.12 -17.46 -18.40
C ALA A 228 -14.12 -18.52 -18.91
N ALA A 229 -12.89 -18.53 -18.39
CA ALA A 229 -11.89 -19.54 -18.72
C ALA A 229 -12.35 -20.95 -18.31
N SER A 230 -12.95 -21.10 -17.13
CA SER A 230 -13.47 -22.39 -16.66
C SER A 230 -14.64 -22.90 -17.51
N GLU A 231 -15.49 -22.00 -18.00
CA GLU A 231 -16.60 -22.36 -18.90
C GLU A 231 -16.08 -22.75 -20.28
N ALA A 232 -15.13 -21.99 -20.83
CA ALA A 232 -14.48 -22.33 -22.09
C ALA A 232 -13.78 -23.70 -22.03
N LEU A 233 -13.10 -24.01 -20.92
CA LEU A 233 -12.50 -25.33 -20.71
C LEU A 233 -13.55 -26.45 -20.70
N LYS A 234 -14.69 -26.25 -20.01
CA LYS A 234 -15.81 -27.21 -20.04
C LYS A 234 -16.36 -27.42 -21.45
N GLN A 235 -16.52 -26.35 -22.23
CA GLN A 235 -16.98 -26.46 -23.61
C GLN A 235 -15.99 -27.25 -24.49
N VAL A 236 -14.69 -27.04 -24.30
CA VAL A 236 -13.64 -27.80 -25.00
C VAL A 236 -13.66 -29.28 -24.59
N GLU A 237 -13.83 -29.59 -23.30
CA GLU A 237 -13.97 -30.97 -22.83
C GLU A 237 -15.18 -31.65 -23.46
N LEU A 238 -16.36 -31.02 -23.45
CA LEU A 238 -17.56 -31.55 -24.09
C LEU A 238 -17.38 -31.75 -25.61
N ALA A 239 -16.70 -30.83 -26.29
CA ALA A 239 -16.41 -30.97 -27.71
C ALA A 239 -15.44 -32.13 -27.97
N ARG A 240 -14.43 -32.30 -27.11
CA ARG A 240 -13.47 -33.41 -27.19
C ARG A 240 -14.16 -34.76 -27.03
N ASP A 241 -15.08 -34.87 -26.08
CA ASP A 241 -15.84 -36.10 -25.85
C ASP A 241 -16.72 -36.44 -27.05
N LYS A 242 -17.43 -35.45 -27.63
CA LYS A 242 -18.20 -35.65 -28.87
C LYS A 242 -17.34 -36.12 -30.03
N VAL A 243 -16.17 -35.51 -30.22
CA VAL A 243 -15.23 -35.93 -31.28
C VAL A 243 -14.75 -37.37 -31.05
N ALA A 244 -14.49 -37.76 -29.80
CA ALA A 244 -14.12 -39.14 -29.46
C ALA A 244 -15.24 -40.14 -29.78
N GLU A 245 -16.49 -39.80 -29.47
CA GLU A 245 -17.66 -40.62 -29.82
C GLU A 245 -17.84 -40.75 -31.34
N GLU A 246 -17.71 -39.66 -32.09
CA GLU A 246 -17.78 -39.67 -33.55
C GLU A 246 -16.65 -40.52 -34.17
N GLN A 247 -15.43 -40.40 -33.65
CA GLN A 247 -14.30 -41.24 -34.06
C GLN A 247 -14.59 -42.73 -33.81
N GLU A 248 -15.18 -43.07 -32.67
CA GLU A 248 -15.56 -44.46 -32.39
C GLU A 248 -16.63 -44.96 -33.38
N GLN A 249 -17.64 -44.14 -33.67
CA GLN A 249 -18.65 -44.48 -34.68
C GLN A 249 -18.05 -44.66 -36.07
N ILE A 250 -17.12 -43.80 -36.48
CA ILE A 250 -16.39 -43.92 -37.75
C ILE A 250 -15.61 -45.24 -37.78
N GLN A 251 -14.89 -45.58 -36.71
CA GLN A 251 -14.16 -46.85 -36.63
C GLN A 251 -15.09 -48.06 -36.73
N ARG A 252 -16.26 -48.03 -36.06
CA ARG A 252 -17.27 -49.08 -36.16
C ARG A 252 -17.78 -49.20 -37.61
N LYS A 253 -18.12 -48.08 -38.26
CA LYS A 253 -18.56 -48.04 -39.67
C LYS A 253 -17.48 -48.57 -40.62
N LEU A 254 -16.21 -48.17 -40.44
CA LEU A 254 -15.09 -48.66 -41.24
C LEU A 254 -14.93 -50.18 -41.11
N ARG A 255 -14.97 -50.73 -39.89
CA ARG A 255 -14.94 -52.19 -39.67
C ARG A 255 -16.10 -52.90 -40.36
N THR A 256 -17.31 -52.32 -40.32
CA THR A 256 -18.47 -52.92 -41.03
C THR A 256 -18.32 -52.85 -42.54
N LEU A 257 -17.82 -51.72 -43.08
CA LEU A 257 -17.60 -51.52 -44.50
C LEU A 257 -16.53 -52.50 -45.02
N GLU A 258 -15.45 -52.68 -44.26
CA GLU A 258 -14.40 -53.64 -44.58
C GLU A 258 -14.92 -55.08 -44.62
N ARG A 259 -15.76 -55.49 -43.66
CA ARG A 259 -16.44 -56.80 -43.68
C ARG A 259 -17.31 -56.97 -44.92
N LEU A 260 -18.13 -55.96 -45.25
CA LEU A 260 -18.99 -55.99 -46.43
C LEU A 260 -18.18 -56.05 -47.73
N ARG A 261 -17.05 -55.33 -47.81
CA ARG A 261 -16.11 -55.42 -48.95
C ARG A 261 -15.56 -56.84 -49.10
N GLN A 262 -15.12 -57.47 -48.01
CA GLN A 262 -14.63 -58.84 -48.04
C GLN A 262 -15.73 -59.83 -48.48
N GLU A 263 -16.96 -59.65 -48.00
CA GLU A 263 -18.09 -60.49 -48.39
C GLU A 263 -18.49 -60.31 -49.87
N ALA A 264 -18.52 -59.07 -50.36
CA ALA A 264 -18.77 -58.77 -51.77
C ALA A 264 -17.69 -59.39 -52.68
N LEU A 265 -16.41 -59.31 -52.29
CA LEU A 265 -15.32 -59.96 -52.98
C LEU A 265 -15.50 -61.49 -53.03
N ARG A 266 -15.89 -62.13 -51.91
CA ARG A 266 -16.21 -63.56 -51.89
C ARG A 266 -17.36 -63.94 -52.83
N ARG A 267 -18.34 -63.06 -53.00
CA ARG A 267 -19.46 -63.23 -53.93
C ARG A 267 -19.12 -62.82 -55.38
N GLY A 268 -17.89 -62.39 -55.66
CA GLY A 268 -17.44 -61.99 -56.99
C GLY A 268 -17.94 -60.61 -57.45
N ILE A 269 -18.52 -59.79 -56.55
CA ILE A 269 -19.03 -58.46 -56.86
C ILE A 269 -17.88 -57.45 -56.74
N LYS A 270 -17.48 -56.81 -57.85
CA LYS A 270 -16.46 -55.75 -57.85
C LYS A 270 -17.08 -54.43 -57.38
N ILE A 271 -16.83 -54.06 -56.13
CA ILE A 271 -17.23 -52.76 -55.57
C ILE A 271 -16.11 -51.75 -55.84
N GLY A 272 -16.27 -50.92 -56.87
CA GLY A 272 -15.42 -49.76 -57.13
C GLY A 272 -16.01 -48.46 -56.53
N PRO A 273 -15.22 -47.39 -56.42
CA PRO A 273 -15.70 -46.08 -55.99
C PRO A 273 -16.55 -45.46 -57.11
N GLY A 274 -17.83 -45.84 -57.21
CA GLY A 274 -18.76 -45.24 -58.18
C GLY A 274 -19.80 -46.14 -58.84
N SER A 275 -19.99 -47.39 -58.42
CA SER A 275 -20.97 -48.27 -59.06
C SER A 275 -22.38 -48.11 -58.47
N ALA A 276 -22.98 -46.94 -58.71
CA ALA A 276 -24.43 -46.75 -58.75
C ALA A 276 -24.87 -46.58 -60.22
N SER A 277 -24.42 -47.48 -61.09
CA SER A 277 -24.87 -47.58 -62.49
C SER A 277 -25.45 -48.99 -62.66
N GLU A 278 -26.77 -48.99 -62.75
CA GLU A 278 -27.69 -49.92 -63.44
C GLU A 278 -27.51 -51.44 -63.25
N PRO A 279 -28.56 -52.17 -62.81
CA PRO A 279 -28.60 -53.61 -63.00
C PRO A 279 -28.72 -53.90 -64.49
N ASP A 280 -27.70 -54.53 -65.05
CA ASP A 280 -27.71 -55.08 -66.41
C ASP A 280 -28.66 -56.28 -66.44
N ILE A 281 -29.97 -56.02 -66.57
CA ILE A 281 -30.97 -57.06 -66.85
C ILE A 281 -30.85 -57.36 -68.34
N ILE A 282 -30.03 -58.34 -68.66
CA ILE A 282 -29.97 -58.97 -69.98
C ILE A 282 -31.32 -59.67 -70.20
N ILE A 283 -32.22 -59.03 -70.96
CA ILE A 283 -33.37 -59.69 -71.57
C ILE A 283 -32.92 -60.14 -72.95
N ASP A 284 -32.58 -61.42 -73.09
CA ASP A 284 -32.34 -62.03 -74.40
C ASP A 284 -33.67 -62.06 -75.20
N PRO A 285 -33.72 -61.53 -76.44
CA PRO A 285 -34.85 -61.79 -77.30
C PRO A 285 -34.76 -63.23 -77.81
N LYS A 286 -35.78 -64.05 -77.46
CA LYS A 286 -35.98 -65.38 -78.05
C LYS A 286 -36.35 -65.26 -79.55
N PRO A 287 -36.02 -66.29 -80.35
CA PRO A 287 -35.93 -66.22 -81.81
C PRO A 287 -37.28 -66.06 -82.51
#